data_AF-A0AAV5Y547-F1
#
_entry.id   AF-A0AAV5Y547-F1
#
_cell.length_a   1.000
_cell.length_b   1.000
_cell.length_c   1.000
_cell.angle_alpha   90.00
_cell.angle_beta   90.00
_cell.angle_gamma   90.00
#
_symmetry.space_group_name_H-M   'P 1'
#
loop_
_entity.id
_entity.type
_entity.pdbx_description
1 polymer ?
#
loop_
_entity_poly.entity_id
_entity_poly.type
_entity_poly.pdbx_seq_one_letter_code
_entity_poly.pdbx_strand_id
1 'polypeptide(L)'
;MGRGTLRLLVAVLGCVLAMPTVMSGAQPRTVEGHDVEAAKADIQQLGELFADQQFDAVVRAAGPMLARHGLTPATITIVVLEAESRRRLGDRTEAIRAYERVLPVLAPLNNVEQRRFSFVFFRLAMLAQETRQLDQAVARAEAGLRLEPQNTWGQILLGEILTERGDRGRALAHFKEVAASSFATSEDRAVLAMKIDRLTTGRTGASITPPDMRQVSRHEGLSIALVPLSDLMKEVKLADVCVALEAAWRIRCEVLAPLSLPEGEVFVAPRGQYNADRVLDELRRRLPGETRPGRYLLAVAGRDLFGPKTRFVFSWQTGGGNLGVGVTSAYRFAALLDDFYEKPAVLMRRVIIQALSTTASMLGVNRPTNPECPTAFPMDFREFQLKRPRLCASDVEQRDAILRTRGGAARPFGDARSREIDRVYRAYYLD
;
A
#
# COMPACT_ATOMS: atom_id res chain seq x y z
N MET A 1 -0.06 -10.00 -12.26
CA MET A 1 -0.48 -9.55 -10.91
C MET A 1 0.01 -10.57 -9.88
N GLY A 2 1.17 -10.37 -9.23
CA GLY A 2 1.74 -11.45 -8.40
C GLY A 2 2.89 -11.13 -7.45
N ARG A 3 3.46 -9.92 -7.43
CA ARG A 3 4.68 -9.62 -6.64
C ARG A 3 4.43 -9.15 -5.18
N GLY A 4 3.18 -8.88 -4.80
CA GLY A 4 2.83 -8.34 -3.47
C GLY A 4 2.87 -9.38 -2.34
N THR A 5 2.16 -10.50 -2.48
CA THR A 5 2.11 -11.56 -1.44
C THR A 5 3.47 -12.16 -1.09
N LEU A 6 4.42 -12.10 -2.03
CA LEU A 6 5.80 -12.53 -1.84
C LEU A 6 6.49 -11.81 -0.69
N ARG A 7 6.22 -10.51 -0.49
CA ARG A 7 6.90 -9.70 0.53
C ARG A 7 6.23 -9.73 1.90
N LEU A 8 4.95 -10.09 2.02
CA LEU A 8 4.38 -10.37 3.36
C LEU A 8 4.90 -11.71 3.87
N LEU A 9 5.04 -12.72 3.01
CA LEU A 9 5.77 -13.92 3.39
C LEU A 9 7.23 -13.57 3.72
N VAL A 10 7.97 -12.87 2.85
CA VAL A 10 9.38 -12.54 3.13
C VAL A 10 9.57 -11.55 4.30
N ALA A 11 8.60 -10.70 4.65
CA ALA A 11 8.65 -9.83 5.83
C ALA A 11 8.25 -10.56 7.11
N VAL A 12 7.29 -11.49 7.05
CA VAL A 12 6.94 -12.39 8.17
C VAL A 12 8.06 -13.43 8.38
N LEU A 13 8.67 -13.96 7.32
CA LEU A 13 9.90 -14.78 7.35
C LEU A 13 11.12 -13.96 7.82
N GLY A 14 11.21 -12.68 7.44
CA GLY A 14 12.31 -11.79 7.81
C GLY A 14 12.39 -11.53 9.32
N CYS A 15 11.26 -11.57 10.03
CA CYS A 15 11.22 -11.53 11.49
C CYS A 15 11.61 -12.85 12.16
N VAL A 16 11.56 -13.99 11.46
CA VAL A 16 12.01 -15.29 12.00
C VAL A 16 13.54 -15.44 11.91
N LEU A 17 14.18 -14.72 10.99
CA LEU A 17 15.62 -14.84 10.71
C LEU A 17 16.51 -13.75 11.34
N ALA A 18 15.95 -12.77 12.05
CA ALA A 18 16.72 -11.64 12.59
C ALA A 18 16.52 -11.45 14.12
N MET A 19 17.31 -12.17 14.93
CA MET A 19 17.60 -11.79 16.32
C MET A 19 19.06 -12.16 16.68
N PRO A 20 19.74 -11.34 17.51
CA PRO A 20 21.17 -11.48 17.81
C PRO A 20 21.43 -12.58 18.84
N THR A 21 22.58 -13.25 18.71
CA THR A 21 23.13 -14.19 19.70
C THR A 21 23.40 -13.47 21.02
N VAL A 22 22.57 -13.74 22.04
CA VAL A 22 22.88 -13.41 23.43
C VAL A 22 23.82 -14.49 23.96
N MET A 23 25.05 -14.11 24.27
CA MET A 23 26.03 -14.98 24.92
C MET A 23 25.62 -15.22 26.37
N SER A 24 25.39 -16.47 26.74
CA SER A 24 25.37 -16.94 28.12
C SER A 24 25.71 -18.43 28.11
N GLY A 25 26.78 -18.79 28.83
CA GLY A 25 27.39 -20.10 28.79
C GLY A 25 26.60 -21.15 29.55
N ALA A 26 26.19 -22.18 28.81
CA ALA A 26 26.22 -23.59 29.19
C ALA A 26 25.77 -24.38 27.95
N GLN A 27 26.64 -25.22 27.38
CA GLN A 27 26.27 -26.09 26.26
C GLN A 27 25.34 -27.20 26.72
N PRO A 28 24.26 -27.46 25.95
CA PRO A 28 23.92 -28.84 25.64
C PRO A 28 23.69 -29.07 24.14
N ARG A 29 24.32 -30.16 23.65
CA ARG A 29 24.01 -31.01 22.49
C ARG A 29 23.72 -30.36 21.11
N THR A 30 24.64 -30.61 20.20
CA THR A 30 24.78 -30.15 18.80
C THR A 30 23.85 -30.81 17.76
N VAL A 31 22.67 -31.32 18.13
CA VAL A 31 21.77 -32.01 17.18
C VAL A 31 20.60 -31.11 16.72
N GLU A 32 20.07 -30.24 17.58
CA GLU A 32 18.95 -29.36 17.22
C GLU A 32 19.36 -28.19 16.29
N GLY A 33 20.61 -27.74 16.36
CA GLY A 33 21.09 -26.62 15.55
C GLY A 33 21.27 -26.93 14.06
N HIS A 34 21.58 -28.19 13.71
CA HIS A 34 21.83 -28.57 12.32
C HIS A 34 20.53 -28.74 11.51
N ASP A 35 19.48 -29.27 12.15
CA ASP A 35 18.17 -29.47 11.52
C ASP A 35 17.44 -28.14 11.27
N VAL A 36 17.59 -27.17 12.18
CA VAL A 36 17.03 -25.81 12.01
C VAL A 36 17.70 -25.05 10.85
N GLU A 37 19.02 -25.13 10.70
CA GLU A 37 19.71 -24.47 9.58
C GLU A 37 19.42 -25.15 8.24
N ALA A 38 19.28 -26.48 8.20
CA ALA A 38 18.83 -27.19 7.01
C ALA A 38 17.41 -26.78 6.59
N ALA A 39 16.48 -26.70 7.54
CA ALA A 39 15.12 -26.23 7.28
C ALA A 39 15.09 -24.77 6.78
N LYS A 40 15.96 -23.89 7.29
CA LYS A 40 16.08 -22.51 6.79
C LYS A 40 16.53 -22.44 5.34
N ALA A 41 17.51 -23.26 4.93
CA ALA A 41 17.98 -23.32 3.56
C ALA A 41 16.87 -23.79 2.59
N ASP A 42 16.12 -24.82 2.98
CA ASP A 42 14.95 -25.29 2.23
C ASP A 42 13.86 -24.22 2.10
N ILE A 43 13.55 -23.53 3.20
CA ILE A 43 12.59 -22.41 3.21
C ILE A 43 13.06 -21.29 2.28
N GLN A 44 14.35 -20.97 2.28
CA GLN A 44 14.92 -19.97 1.38
C GLN A 44 14.76 -20.41 -0.09
N GLN A 45 15.08 -21.66 -0.41
CA GLN A 45 14.92 -22.20 -1.76
C GLN A 45 13.46 -22.13 -2.23
N LEU A 46 12.50 -22.53 -1.39
CA LEU A 46 11.07 -22.38 -1.73
C LEU A 46 10.66 -20.92 -1.89
N GLY A 47 11.23 -20.02 -1.07
CA GLY A 47 11.02 -18.59 -1.18
C GLY A 47 11.47 -18.02 -2.53
N GLU A 48 12.61 -18.49 -3.05
CA GLU A 48 13.14 -18.13 -4.38
C GLU A 48 12.24 -18.66 -5.50
N LEU A 49 11.86 -19.94 -5.46
CA LEU A 49 10.90 -20.52 -6.43
C LEU A 49 9.57 -19.77 -6.43
N PHE A 50 9.06 -19.42 -5.24
CA PHE A 50 7.83 -18.65 -5.08
C PHE A 50 7.99 -17.22 -5.62
N ALA A 51 9.16 -16.60 -5.43
CA ALA A 51 9.48 -15.28 -5.97
C ALA A 51 9.46 -15.24 -7.49
N ASP A 52 9.99 -16.30 -8.11
CA ASP A 52 10.04 -16.49 -9.55
C ASP A 52 8.72 -17.01 -10.13
N GLN A 53 7.66 -17.10 -9.31
CA GLN A 53 6.32 -17.58 -9.67
C GLN A 53 6.32 -19.02 -10.18
N GLN A 54 7.31 -19.83 -9.78
CA GLN A 54 7.40 -21.25 -10.09
C GLN A 54 6.56 -22.07 -9.09
N PHE A 55 5.26 -21.78 -9.03
CA PHE A 55 4.35 -22.32 -8.01
C PHE A 55 4.27 -23.86 -8.03
N ASP A 56 4.27 -24.48 -9.22
CA ASP A 56 4.31 -25.95 -9.33
C ASP A 56 5.60 -26.55 -8.75
N ALA A 57 6.74 -25.85 -8.88
CA ALA A 57 8.00 -26.29 -8.30
C ALA A 57 7.99 -26.20 -6.78
N VAL A 58 7.40 -25.14 -6.22
CA VAL A 58 7.18 -25.01 -4.76
C VAL A 58 6.35 -26.20 -4.25
N VAL A 59 5.23 -26.51 -4.90
CA VAL A 59 4.36 -27.61 -4.49
C VAL A 59 5.07 -28.96 -4.55
N ARG A 60 5.85 -29.23 -5.61
CA ARG A 60 6.62 -30.48 -5.73
C ARG A 60 7.73 -30.61 -4.68
N ALA A 61 8.38 -29.51 -4.32
CA ALA A 61 9.50 -29.51 -3.39
C ALA A 61 9.05 -29.56 -1.91
N ALA A 62 7.90 -28.97 -1.57
CA ALA A 62 7.45 -28.86 -0.19
C ALA A 62 7.25 -30.21 0.51
N GLY A 63 6.67 -31.21 -0.18
CA GLY A 63 6.41 -32.54 0.38
C GLY A 63 7.68 -33.27 0.87
N PRO A 64 8.70 -33.46 0.01
CA PRO A 64 9.98 -34.02 0.42
C PRO A 64 10.64 -33.25 1.58
N MET A 65 10.61 -31.91 1.56
CA MET A 65 11.19 -31.10 2.63
C MET A 65 10.46 -31.31 3.97
N LEU A 66 9.13 -31.36 3.96
CA LEU A 66 8.33 -31.66 5.15
C LEU A 66 8.54 -33.09 5.65
N ALA A 67 8.78 -34.05 4.75
CA ALA A 67 9.11 -35.42 5.16
C ALA A 67 10.47 -35.51 5.87
N ARG A 68 11.43 -34.64 5.52
CA ARG A 68 12.75 -34.56 6.18
C ARG A 68 12.68 -33.89 7.55
N HIS A 69 12.02 -32.74 7.66
CA HIS A 69 12.04 -31.92 8.87
C HIS A 69 10.84 -32.13 9.80
N GLY A 70 9.80 -32.82 9.33
CA GLY A 70 8.51 -32.87 9.99
C GLY A 70 7.76 -31.53 9.95
N LEU A 71 6.50 -31.55 10.40
CA LEU A 71 5.71 -30.34 10.58
C LEU A 71 5.81 -29.85 12.03
N THR A 72 6.59 -28.80 12.24
CA THR A 72 6.86 -28.16 13.52
C THR A 72 6.65 -26.65 13.37
N PRO A 73 6.59 -25.86 14.47
CA PRO A 73 6.48 -24.41 14.37
C PRO A 73 7.54 -23.74 13.48
N ALA A 74 8.76 -24.30 13.42
CA ALA A 74 9.84 -23.81 12.58
C ALA A 74 9.63 -24.08 11.08
N THR A 75 8.88 -25.13 10.72
CA THR A 75 8.67 -25.57 9.34
C THR A 75 7.30 -25.21 8.77
N ILE A 76 6.43 -24.57 9.57
CA ILE A 76 5.11 -24.06 9.13
C ILE A 76 5.22 -23.24 7.84
N THR A 77 6.29 -22.45 7.69
CA THR A 77 6.56 -21.64 6.51
C THR A 77 6.57 -22.46 5.21
N ILE A 78 7.06 -23.70 5.24
CA ILE A 78 7.04 -24.60 4.08
C ILE A 78 5.60 -24.89 3.65
N VAL A 79 4.73 -25.22 4.60
CA VAL A 79 3.31 -25.46 4.35
C VAL A 79 2.60 -24.20 3.86
N VAL A 80 2.95 -23.04 4.40
CA VAL A 80 2.38 -21.75 3.96
C VAL A 80 2.77 -21.43 2.51
N LEU A 81 4.03 -21.65 2.14
CA LEU A 81 4.51 -21.49 0.75
C LEU A 81 3.81 -22.46 -0.21
N GLU A 82 3.63 -23.71 0.21
CA GLU A 82 2.86 -24.71 -0.54
C GLU A 82 1.41 -24.27 -0.72
N ALA A 83 0.72 -23.87 0.35
CA ALA A 83 -0.68 -23.49 0.34
C ALA A 83 -0.94 -22.25 -0.55
N GLU A 84 -0.10 -21.21 -0.43
CA GLU A 84 -0.20 -20.03 -1.31
C GLU A 84 0.08 -20.40 -2.77
N SER A 85 1.01 -21.32 -3.04
CA SER A 85 1.30 -21.79 -4.41
C SER A 85 0.10 -22.54 -4.99
N ARG A 86 -0.52 -23.44 -4.23
CA ARG A 86 -1.75 -24.15 -4.64
C ARG A 86 -2.89 -23.18 -4.92
N ARG A 87 -3.10 -22.19 -4.06
CA ARG A 87 -4.10 -21.13 -4.29
C ARG A 87 -3.82 -20.36 -5.58
N ARG A 88 -2.56 -20.03 -5.88
CA ARG A 88 -2.13 -19.36 -7.11
C ARG A 88 -2.36 -20.20 -8.37
N LEU A 89 -2.24 -21.53 -8.24
CA LEU A 89 -2.58 -22.50 -9.29
C LEU A 89 -4.09 -22.76 -9.41
N GLY A 90 -4.92 -22.16 -8.55
CA GLY A 90 -6.37 -22.32 -8.54
C GLY A 90 -6.86 -23.52 -7.72
N ASP A 91 -5.96 -24.31 -7.16
CA ASP A 91 -6.24 -25.48 -6.32
C ASP A 91 -6.58 -25.04 -4.88
N ARG A 92 -7.76 -24.43 -4.74
CA ARG A 92 -8.23 -23.86 -3.45
C ARG A 92 -8.48 -24.92 -2.40
N THR A 93 -8.96 -26.09 -2.79
CA THR A 93 -9.25 -27.18 -1.87
C THR A 93 -7.97 -27.71 -1.23
N GLU A 94 -6.93 -27.96 -2.01
CA GLU A 94 -5.65 -28.39 -1.44
C GLU A 94 -4.94 -27.26 -0.70
N ALA A 95 -5.12 -26.00 -1.09
CA ALA A 95 -4.63 -24.87 -0.31
C ALA A 95 -5.25 -24.81 1.09
N ILE A 96 -6.58 -25.01 1.19
CA ILE A 96 -7.29 -25.10 2.48
C ILE A 96 -6.73 -26.27 3.29
N ARG A 97 -6.65 -27.47 2.70
CA ARG A 97 -6.11 -28.66 3.38
C ARG A 97 -4.70 -28.42 3.91
N ALA A 98 -3.83 -27.79 3.11
CA ALA A 98 -2.48 -27.46 3.52
C ALA A 98 -2.46 -26.55 4.76
N TYR A 99 -3.26 -25.47 4.77
CA TYR A 99 -3.38 -24.62 5.96
C TYR A 99 -3.98 -25.34 7.18
N GLU A 100 -4.97 -26.22 6.97
CA GLU A 100 -5.60 -26.95 8.07
C GLU A 100 -4.64 -27.93 8.76
N ARG A 101 -3.66 -28.51 8.03
CA ARG A 101 -2.58 -29.32 8.63
C ARG A 101 -1.75 -28.54 9.65
N VAL A 102 -1.70 -27.21 9.56
CA VAL A 102 -0.95 -26.35 10.49
C VAL A 102 -1.67 -26.23 11.83
N LEU A 103 -3.02 -26.29 11.85
CA LEU A 103 -3.81 -25.99 13.06
C LEU A 103 -3.49 -26.88 14.27
N PRO A 104 -3.32 -28.22 14.13
CA PRO A 104 -2.92 -29.06 15.25
C PRO A 104 -1.54 -28.71 15.83
N VAL A 105 -0.64 -28.16 15.01
CA VAL A 105 0.70 -27.71 15.44
C VAL A 105 0.63 -26.38 16.17
N LEU A 106 -0.35 -25.53 15.84
CA LEU A 106 -0.58 -24.26 16.53
C LEU A 106 -1.30 -24.42 17.86
N ALA A 107 -2.23 -25.37 17.95
CA ALA A 107 -3.10 -25.55 19.11
C ALA A 107 -2.38 -25.66 20.48
N PRO A 108 -1.26 -26.40 20.62
CA PRO A 108 -0.55 -26.51 21.90
C PRO A 108 0.39 -25.33 22.19
N LEU A 109 0.62 -24.43 21.23
CA LEU A 109 1.52 -23.29 21.42
C LEU A 109 0.94 -22.29 22.42
N ASN A 110 1.80 -21.51 23.07
CA ASN A 110 1.31 -20.46 23.96
C ASN A 110 0.71 -19.28 23.16
N ASN A 111 -0.03 -18.40 23.83
CA ASN A 111 -0.72 -17.28 23.18
C ASN A 111 0.21 -16.34 22.40
N VAL A 112 1.47 -16.17 22.84
CA VAL A 112 2.45 -15.31 22.14
C VAL A 112 2.87 -15.95 20.82
N GLU A 113 3.09 -17.26 20.83
CA GLU A 113 3.46 -18.01 19.64
C GLU A 113 2.29 -18.15 18.66
N GLN A 114 1.08 -18.45 19.16
CA GLN A 114 -0.12 -18.54 18.31
C GLN A 114 -0.40 -17.23 17.56
N ARG A 115 -0.20 -16.08 18.21
CA ARG A 115 -0.35 -14.76 17.58
C ARG A 115 0.53 -14.60 16.33
N ARG A 116 1.75 -15.15 16.32
CA ARG A 116 2.65 -15.10 15.15
C ARG A 116 2.04 -15.79 13.92
N PHE A 117 1.10 -16.71 14.14
CA PHE A 117 0.43 -17.47 13.10
C PHE A 117 -1.06 -17.10 12.94
N SER A 118 -1.52 -15.97 13.50
CA SER A 118 -2.89 -15.47 13.33
C SER A 118 -3.30 -15.37 11.85
N PHE A 119 -2.34 -15.02 10.98
CA PHE A 119 -2.53 -14.92 9.53
C PHE A 119 -3.01 -16.23 8.89
N VAL A 120 -2.70 -17.40 9.47
CA VAL A 120 -3.18 -18.70 8.96
C VAL A 120 -4.71 -18.75 9.01
N PHE A 121 -5.30 -18.28 10.12
CA PHE A 121 -6.75 -18.22 10.28
C PHE A 121 -7.40 -17.25 9.28
N PHE A 122 -6.77 -16.10 9.06
CA PHE A 122 -7.21 -15.14 8.07
C PHE A 122 -7.13 -15.65 6.63
N ARG A 123 -6.07 -16.40 6.29
CA ARG A 123 -5.95 -17.05 4.97
C ARG A 123 -6.99 -18.15 4.76
N LEU A 124 -7.25 -18.95 5.79
CA LEU A 124 -8.36 -19.91 5.78
C LEU A 124 -9.71 -19.20 5.61
N ALA A 125 -9.93 -18.06 6.27
CA ALA A 125 -11.15 -17.28 6.10
C ALA A 125 -11.33 -16.77 4.66
N MET A 126 -10.28 -16.22 4.05
CA MET A 126 -10.32 -15.80 2.64
C MET A 126 -10.59 -16.97 1.70
N LEU A 127 -9.92 -18.11 1.87
CA LEU A 127 -10.13 -19.28 1.03
C LEU A 127 -11.56 -19.85 1.17
N ALA A 128 -12.09 -19.87 2.40
CA ALA A 128 -13.46 -20.25 2.66
C ALA A 128 -14.46 -19.27 2.02
N GLN A 129 -14.18 -17.96 2.06
CA GLN A 129 -14.96 -16.92 1.38
C GLN A 129 -14.96 -17.12 -0.14
N GLU A 130 -13.78 -17.31 -0.74
CA GLU A 130 -13.61 -17.56 -2.18
C GLU A 130 -14.35 -18.83 -2.63
N THR A 131 -14.47 -19.83 -1.77
CA THR A 131 -15.20 -21.09 -2.02
C THR A 131 -16.65 -21.06 -1.55
N ARG A 132 -17.18 -19.89 -1.17
CA ARG A 132 -18.57 -19.65 -0.71
C ARG A 132 -18.96 -20.43 0.55
N GLN A 133 -17.99 -20.88 1.34
CA GLN A 133 -18.18 -21.51 2.65
C GLN A 133 -18.23 -20.43 3.75
N LEU A 134 -19.24 -19.57 3.69
CA LEU A 134 -19.26 -18.29 4.43
C LEU A 134 -19.31 -18.46 5.95
N ASP A 135 -19.97 -19.49 6.49
CA ASP A 135 -19.98 -19.74 7.94
C ASP A 135 -18.61 -20.17 8.46
N GLN A 136 -17.91 -21.01 7.69
CA GLN A 136 -16.53 -21.36 8.01
C GLN A 136 -15.63 -20.12 7.89
N ALA A 137 -15.83 -19.29 6.87
CA ALA A 137 -15.07 -18.05 6.70
C ALA A 137 -15.21 -17.13 7.92
N VAL A 138 -16.42 -16.92 8.43
CA VAL A 138 -16.68 -16.17 9.66
C VAL A 138 -15.95 -16.80 10.85
N ALA A 139 -16.13 -18.11 11.07
CA ALA A 139 -15.53 -18.79 12.21
C ALA A 139 -13.98 -18.72 12.20
N ARG A 140 -13.37 -18.82 11.00
CA ARG A 140 -11.92 -18.68 10.82
C ARG A 140 -11.46 -17.24 11.03
N ALA A 141 -12.17 -16.25 10.53
CA ALA A 141 -11.83 -14.84 10.76
C ALA A 141 -11.93 -14.47 12.25
N GLU A 142 -13.00 -14.89 12.94
CA GLU A 142 -13.17 -14.71 14.37
C GLU A 142 -12.08 -15.43 15.19
N ALA A 143 -11.63 -16.61 14.75
CA ALA A 143 -10.50 -17.30 15.38
C ALA A 143 -9.20 -16.51 15.29
N GLY A 144 -8.89 -15.93 14.13
CA GLY A 144 -7.74 -15.03 13.97
C GLY A 144 -7.84 -13.79 14.85
N LEU A 145 -9.03 -13.18 14.93
CA LEU A 145 -9.27 -11.99 15.74
C LEU A 145 -9.26 -12.26 17.25
N ARG A 146 -9.55 -13.49 17.71
CA ARG A 146 -9.31 -13.84 19.12
C ARG A 146 -7.83 -13.76 19.50
N LEU A 147 -6.93 -14.07 18.56
CA LEU A 147 -5.48 -13.96 18.76
C LEU A 147 -5.03 -12.50 18.62
N GLU A 148 -5.54 -11.79 17.61
CA GLU A 148 -5.20 -10.40 17.32
C GLU A 148 -6.44 -9.49 17.19
N PRO A 149 -7.05 -9.06 18.31
CA PRO A 149 -8.27 -8.25 18.27
C PRO A 149 -8.12 -6.89 17.58
N GLN A 150 -6.89 -6.35 17.55
CA GLN A 150 -6.56 -5.04 16.99
C GLN A 150 -6.13 -5.11 15.51
N ASN A 151 -6.20 -6.28 14.87
CA ASN A 151 -5.83 -6.43 13.46
C ASN A 151 -6.92 -5.85 12.55
N THR A 152 -6.81 -4.58 12.17
CA THR A 152 -7.81 -3.88 11.32
C THR A 152 -8.06 -4.59 10.00
N TRP A 153 -7.03 -5.14 9.36
CA TRP A 153 -7.17 -5.90 8.13
C TRP A 153 -8.10 -7.12 8.33
N GLY A 154 -7.93 -7.86 9.43
CA GLY A 154 -8.77 -9.01 9.79
C GLY A 154 -10.19 -8.59 10.18
N GLN A 155 -10.33 -7.44 10.84
CA GLN A 155 -11.62 -6.85 11.19
C GLN A 155 -12.42 -6.44 9.94
N ILE A 156 -11.77 -5.84 8.94
CA ILE A 156 -12.39 -5.49 7.66
C ILE A 156 -12.77 -6.77 6.90
N LEU A 157 -11.91 -7.78 6.87
CA LEU A 157 -12.20 -9.08 6.26
C LEU A 157 -13.46 -9.71 6.87
N LEU A 158 -13.59 -9.74 8.20
CA LEU A 158 -14.77 -10.26 8.87
C LEU A 158 -16.04 -9.51 8.44
N GLY A 159 -16.01 -8.18 8.43
CA GLY A 159 -17.16 -7.38 7.98
C GLY A 159 -17.54 -7.63 6.51
N GLU A 160 -16.55 -7.88 5.64
CA GLU A 160 -16.79 -8.24 4.24
C GLU A 160 -17.47 -9.61 4.13
N ILE A 161 -16.96 -10.62 4.84
CA ILE A 161 -17.54 -11.96 4.88
C ILE A 161 -18.99 -11.90 5.41
N LEU A 162 -19.25 -11.12 6.47
CA LEU A 162 -20.60 -10.90 6.99
C LEU A 162 -21.52 -10.25 5.95
N THR A 163 -21.00 -9.31 5.17
CA THR A 163 -21.74 -8.67 4.08
C THR A 163 -22.11 -9.69 3.01
N GLU A 164 -21.16 -10.52 2.58
CA GLU A 164 -21.39 -11.57 1.57
C GLU A 164 -22.33 -12.68 2.05
N ARG A 165 -22.33 -12.98 3.36
CA ARG A 165 -23.26 -13.94 3.97
C ARG A 165 -24.71 -13.42 4.00
N GLY A 166 -24.91 -12.11 3.80
CA GLY A 166 -26.21 -11.46 3.88
C GLY A 166 -26.52 -10.85 5.25
N ASP A 167 -25.61 -10.95 6.22
CA ASP A 167 -25.75 -10.40 7.56
C ASP A 167 -25.43 -8.90 7.60
N ARG A 168 -26.09 -8.13 6.73
CA ARG A 168 -25.80 -6.71 6.49
C ARG A 168 -25.86 -5.86 7.76
N GLY A 169 -26.80 -6.16 8.67
CA GLY A 169 -26.93 -5.45 9.94
C GLY A 169 -25.72 -5.64 10.85
N ARG A 170 -25.24 -6.88 10.98
CA ARG A 170 -24.03 -7.20 11.75
C ARG A 170 -22.79 -6.59 11.11
N ALA A 171 -22.64 -6.70 9.80
CA ALA A 171 -21.53 -6.10 9.07
C ALA A 171 -21.47 -4.58 9.26
N LEU A 172 -22.61 -3.89 9.16
CA LEU A 172 -22.67 -2.44 9.36
C LEU A 172 -22.30 -2.03 10.78
N ALA A 173 -22.82 -2.72 11.79
CA ALA A 173 -22.48 -2.46 13.19
C ALA A 173 -20.97 -2.67 13.42
N HIS A 174 -20.44 -3.78 12.91
CA HIS A 174 -19.01 -4.14 12.99
C HIS A 174 -18.12 -3.08 12.34
N PHE A 175 -18.39 -2.68 11.10
CA PHE A 175 -17.59 -1.67 10.42
C PHE A 175 -17.59 -0.32 11.15
N LYS A 176 -18.73 0.10 11.72
CA LYS A 176 -18.83 1.34 12.51
C LYS A 176 -17.97 1.28 13.77
N GLU A 177 -17.98 0.14 14.46
CA GLU A 177 -17.15 -0.07 15.66
C GLU A 177 -15.66 0.02 15.32
N VAL A 178 -15.23 -0.67 14.25
CA VAL A 178 -13.83 -0.64 13.81
C VAL A 178 -13.42 0.76 13.36
N ALA A 179 -14.30 1.49 12.67
CA ALA A 179 -14.01 2.85 12.21
C ALA A 179 -13.84 3.84 13.37
N ALA A 180 -14.52 3.61 14.49
CA ALA A 180 -14.39 4.40 15.71
C ALA A 180 -13.16 4.02 16.57
N SER A 181 -12.46 2.93 16.23
CA SER A 181 -11.33 2.43 17.01
C SER A 181 -10.05 3.27 16.80
N SER A 182 -9.20 3.32 17.82
CA SER A 182 -7.95 4.09 17.79
C SER A 182 -6.81 3.42 17.01
N PHE A 183 -6.89 2.12 16.74
CA PHE A 183 -5.85 1.37 16.03
C PHE A 183 -6.02 1.40 14.50
N ALA A 184 -7.15 1.89 13.99
CA ALA A 184 -7.37 2.07 12.56
C ALA A 184 -6.50 3.21 12.01
N THR A 185 -5.75 2.91 10.93
CA THR A 185 -5.03 3.95 10.18
C THR A 185 -6.00 4.84 9.41
N SER A 186 -5.52 5.95 8.83
CA SER A 186 -6.37 6.78 7.97
C SER A 186 -6.85 6.02 6.73
N GLU A 187 -6.02 5.14 6.18
CA GLU A 187 -6.41 4.27 5.08
C GLU A 187 -7.50 3.27 5.50
N ASP A 188 -7.38 2.66 6.67
CA ASP A 188 -8.38 1.72 7.18
C ASP A 188 -9.74 2.41 7.36
N ARG A 189 -9.74 3.61 7.94
CA ARG A 189 -10.96 4.40 8.10
C ARG A 189 -11.58 4.78 6.75
N ALA A 190 -10.77 5.11 5.75
CA ALA A 190 -11.25 5.37 4.39
C ALA A 190 -11.94 4.13 3.78
N VAL A 191 -11.35 2.93 3.95
CA VAL A 191 -11.96 1.67 3.49
C VAL A 191 -13.26 1.39 4.22
N LEU A 192 -13.27 1.53 5.55
CA LEU A 192 -14.46 1.33 6.38
C LEU A 192 -15.59 2.30 6.01
N ALA A 193 -15.27 3.57 5.76
CA ALA A 193 -16.23 4.57 5.27
C ALA A 193 -16.84 4.16 3.93
N MET A 194 -16.05 3.63 2.98
CA MET A 194 -16.60 3.09 1.71
C MET A 194 -17.55 1.92 1.95
N LYS A 195 -17.21 1.00 2.86
CA LYS A 195 -18.06 -0.15 3.20
C LYS A 195 -19.37 0.30 3.84
N ILE A 196 -19.30 1.21 4.81
CA ILE A 196 -20.46 1.79 5.50
C ILE A 196 -21.37 2.52 4.50
N ASP A 197 -20.80 3.36 3.65
CA ASP A 197 -21.53 4.11 2.62
C ASP A 197 -22.28 3.18 1.65
N ARG A 198 -21.66 2.09 1.20
CA ARG A 198 -22.35 1.08 0.34
C ARG A 198 -23.46 0.36 1.08
N LEU A 199 -23.24 0.00 2.35
CA LEU A 199 -24.25 -0.69 3.13
C LEU A 199 -25.47 0.17 3.44
N THR A 200 -25.27 1.48 3.61
CA THR A 200 -26.30 2.44 4.04
C THR A 200 -26.98 3.18 2.89
N THR A 201 -26.25 3.55 1.85
CA THR A 201 -26.74 4.41 0.75
C THR A 201 -26.61 3.78 -0.63
N GLY A 202 -25.92 2.64 -0.73
CA GLY A 202 -25.60 1.99 -2.00
C GLY A 202 -24.51 2.68 -2.82
N ARG A 203 -23.95 3.80 -2.35
CA ARG A 203 -22.95 4.59 -3.09
C ARG A 203 -21.82 5.05 -2.19
N THR A 204 -20.56 4.86 -2.60
CA THR A 204 -19.38 5.37 -1.91
C THR A 204 -19.28 6.90 -1.99
N GLY A 205 -18.80 7.55 -0.95
CA GLY A 205 -18.61 9.01 -0.90
C GLY A 205 -19.86 9.80 -0.50
N ALA A 206 -20.90 9.11 -0.01
CA ALA A 206 -22.16 9.71 0.40
C ALA A 206 -22.01 10.47 1.73
N SER A 207 -21.17 9.98 2.64
CA SER A 207 -20.85 10.62 3.92
C SER A 207 -19.91 11.84 3.79
N ILE A 208 -19.33 12.07 2.61
CA ILE A 208 -18.34 13.13 2.40
C ILE A 208 -19.00 14.46 2.10
N THR A 209 -18.52 15.50 2.77
CA THR A 209 -18.80 16.91 2.46
C THR A 209 -17.55 17.55 1.85
N PRO A 210 -17.49 17.68 0.51
CA PRO A 210 -16.41 18.40 -0.14
C PRO A 210 -16.36 19.88 0.28
N PRO A 211 -15.18 20.52 0.22
CA PRO A 211 -15.06 21.95 0.47
C PRO A 211 -15.72 22.75 -0.66
N ASP A 212 -16.38 23.87 -0.33
CA ASP A 212 -16.86 24.80 -1.33
C ASP A 212 -15.68 25.59 -1.92
N MET A 213 -15.33 25.28 -3.17
CA MET A 213 -14.20 25.90 -3.87
C MET A 213 -14.61 27.07 -4.76
N ARG A 214 -15.90 27.40 -4.87
CA ARG A 214 -16.39 28.39 -5.86
C ARG A 214 -15.77 29.78 -5.67
N GLN A 215 -15.63 30.20 -4.42
CA GLN A 215 -15.05 31.50 -4.04
C GLN A 215 -13.55 31.41 -3.69
N VAL A 216 -12.97 30.22 -3.76
CA VAL A 216 -11.54 30.05 -3.49
C VAL A 216 -10.75 30.48 -4.73
N SER A 217 -9.74 31.31 -4.53
CA SER A 217 -8.88 31.76 -5.61
C SER A 217 -7.81 30.72 -5.94
N ARG A 218 -7.65 30.46 -7.24
CA ARG A 218 -6.52 29.75 -7.85
C ARG A 218 -5.54 30.76 -8.42
N HIS A 219 -4.26 30.55 -8.12
CA HIS A 219 -3.15 31.43 -8.47
C HIS A 219 -2.46 31.00 -9.77
N GLU A 220 -2.04 31.97 -10.58
CA GLU A 220 -1.48 31.76 -11.93
C GLU A 220 0.05 31.86 -11.98
N GLY A 221 0.68 32.39 -10.93
CA GLY A 221 2.14 32.58 -10.85
C GLY A 221 2.95 31.28 -10.70
N LEU A 222 2.30 30.19 -10.28
CA LEU A 222 2.87 28.86 -10.13
C LEU A 222 1.98 27.84 -10.83
N SER A 223 2.59 26.72 -11.24
CA SER A 223 1.89 25.64 -11.93
C SER A 223 2.62 24.30 -11.76
N ILE A 224 1.84 23.22 -11.77
CA ILE A 224 2.32 21.84 -11.73
C ILE A 224 1.97 21.16 -13.07
N ALA A 225 2.92 20.46 -13.66
CA ALA A 225 2.70 19.56 -14.78
C ALA A 225 2.91 18.12 -14.32
N LEU A 226 1.93 17.26 -14.57
CA LEU A 226 2.03 15.82 -14.38
C LEU A 226 2.39 15.15 -15.70
N VAL A 227 3.36 14.25 -15.70
CA VAL A 227 3.70 13.45 -16.89
C VAL A 227 3.57 11.95 -16.57
N PRO A 228 2.67 11.21 -17.23
CA PRO A 228 2.64 9.76 -17.08
C PRO A 228 3.85 9.16 -17.79
N LEU A 229 4.63 8.33 -17.10
CA LEU A 229 5.60 7.50 -17.81
C LEU A 229 4.87 6.35 -18.51
N SER A 230 5.43 5.86 -19.63
CA SER A 230 4.76 4.85 -20.47
C SER A 230 4.46 3.53 -19.75
N ASP A 231 5.14 3.24 -18.65
CA ASP A 231 4.92 2.08 -17.79
C ASP A 231 3.81 2.29 -16.74
N LEU A 232 3.21 3.49 -16.64
CA LEU A 232 2.17 3.78 -15.67
C LEU A 232 0.92 2.93 -15.90
N MET A 233 0.43 2.32 -14.83
CA MET A 233 -0.76 1.48 -14.85
C MET A 233 -2.04 2.29 -15.15
N LYS A 234 -2.95 1.70 -15.93
CA LYS A 234 -4.16 2.38 -16.43
C LYS A 234 -5.14 2.80 -15.34
N GLU A 235 -5.07 2.15 -14.18
CA GLU A 235 -5.89 2.44 -13.01
C GLU A 235 -5.56 3.81 -12.39
N VAL A 236 -4.35 4.34 -12.64
CA VAL A 236 -3.93 5.65 -12.12
C VAL A 236 -4.42 6.77 -13.04
N LYS A 237 -5.44 7.50 -12.58
CA LYS A 237 -6.04 8.62 -13.30
C LYS A 237 -5.35 9.94 -12.95
N LEU A 238 -4.33 10.33 -13.71
CA LEU A 238 -3.61 11.58 -13.43
C LEU A 238 -4.47 12.84 -13.49
N ALA A 239 -5.57 12.84 -14.24
CA ALA A 239 -6.54 13.94 -14.22
C ALA A 239 -7.12 14.17 -12.80
N ASP A 240 -7.40 13.09 -12.07
CA ASP A 240 -7.95 13.16 -10.71
C ASP A 240 -6.87 13.57 -9.69
N VAL A 241 -5.62 13.11 -9.89
CA VAL A 241 -4.46 13.59 -9.12
C VAL A 241 -4.30 15.10 -9.32
N CYS A 242 -4.46 15.57 -10.55
CA CYS A 242 -4.33 16.98 -10.90
C CYS A 242 -5.40 17.84 -10.23
N VAL A 243 -6.67 17.40 -10.22
CA VAL A 243 -7.76 18.03 -9.46
C VAL A 243 -7.42 18.12 -7.97
N ALA A 244 -6.91 17.05 -7.37
CA ALA A 244 -6.52 17.02 -5.96
C ALA A 244 -5.38 18.01 -5.66
N LEU A 245 -4.36 18.09 -6.54
CA LEU A 245 -3.27 19.04 -6.41
C LEU A 245 -3.74 20.49 -6.55
N GLU A 246 -4.65 20.79 -7.48
CA GLU A 246 -5.19 22.14 -7.60
C GLU A 246 -6.01 22.53 -6.36
N ALA A 247 -6.85 21.63 -5.86
CA ALA A 247 -7.64 21.91 -4.66
C ALA A 247 -6.75 22.16 -3.42
N ALA A 248 -5.69 21.39 -3.28
CA ALA A 248 -4.75 21.52 -2.16
C ALA A 248 -3.88 22.78 -2.28
N TRP A 249 -3.18 22.94 -3.40
CA TRP A 249 -2.15 23.98 -3.59
C TRP A 249 -2.69 25.29 -4.15
N ARG A 250 -3.93 25.32 -4.63
CA ARG A 250 -4.57 26.49 -5.25
C ARG A 250 -3.78 27.07 -6.42
N ILE A 251 -3.13 26.22 -7.19
CA ILE A 251 -2.37 26.58 -8.40
C ILE A 251 -2.82 25.71 -9.56
N ARG A 252 -2.53 26.13 -10.79
CA ARG A 252 -2.90 25.34 -11.97
C ARG A 252 -2.15 24.01 -12.00
N CYS A 253 -2.85 22.95 -12.38
CA CYS A 253 -2.25 21.69 -12.73
C CYS A 253 -2.69 21.26 -14.14
N GLU A 254 -1.77 20.63 -14.89
CA GLU A 254 -2.08 20.00 -16.17
C GLU A 254 -1.43 18.62 -16.31
N VAL A 255 -1.99 17.78 -17.17
CA VAL A 255 -1.45 16.45 -17.50
C VAL A 255 -0.86 16.51 -18.90
N LEU A 256 0.43 16.22 -19.03
CA LEU A 256 1.16 16.19 -20.30
C LEU A 256 1.00 14.85 -21.00
N ALA A 257 1.42 14.81 -22.27
CA ALA A 257 1.49 13.58 -23.04
C ALA A 257 2.41 12.54 -22.34
N PRO A 258 2.10 11.23 -22.46
CA PRO A 258 2.95 10.19 -21.90
C PRO A 258 4.39 10.27 -22.42
N LEU A 259 5.34 10.00 -21.53
CA LEU A 259 6.76 10.04 -21.83
C LEU A 259 7.40 8.65 -21.69
N SER A 260 8.03 8.17 -22.75
CA SER A 260 8.88 6.98 -22.71
C SER A 260 10.30 7.37 -22.34
N LEU A 261 10.85 6.73 -21.30
CA LEU A 261 12.24 6.89 -20.90
C LEU A 261 13.10 5.78 -21.52
N PRO A 262 14.40 6.05 -21.77
CA PRO A 262 15.31 5.05 -22.33
C PRO A 262 15.65 4.00 -21.26
N GLU A 263 15.02 2.83 -21.32
CA GLU A 263 15.17 1.75 -20.33
C GLU A 263 16.65 1.42 -20.03
N GLY A 264 17.51 1.37 -21.05
CA GLY A 264 18.95 1.10 -20.86
C GLY A 264 19.71 2.13 -20.01
N GLU A 265 19.18 3.35 -19.86
CA GLU A 265 19.78 4.41 -19.05
C GLU A 265 19.20 4.41 -17.64
N VAL A 266 17.87 4.33 -17.51
CA VAL A 266 17.18 4.55 -16.23
C VAL A 266 16.93 3.26 -15.44
N PHE A 267 16.81 2.10 -16.09
CA PHE A 267 16.46 0.83 -15.44
C PHE A 267 17.69 0.04 -15.01
N VAL A 268 17.65 -0.48 -13.79
CA VAL A 268 18.71 -1.32 -13.22
C VAL A 268 18.19 -2.75 -13.07
N ALA A 269 18.51 -3.59 -14.05
CA ALA A 269 17.97 -4.95 -14.16
C ALA A 269 18.16 -5.82 -12.91
N PRO A 270 19.35 -5.86 -12.24
CA PRO A 270 19.51 -6.63 -11.00
C PRO A 270 18.59 -6.19 -9.86
N ARG A 271 18.10 -4.95 -9.90
CA ARG A 271 17.16 -4.42 -8.90
C ARG A 271 15.70 -4.52 -9.35
N GLY A 272 15.45 -4.63 -10.66
CA GLY A 272 14.11 -4.52 -11.22
C GLY A 272 13.47 -3.15 -10.97
N GLN A 273 14.28 -2.09 -10.86
CA GLN A 273 13.87 -0.74 -10.44
C GLN A 273 14.46 0.33 -11.36
N TYR A 274 13.79 1.48 -11.47
CA TYR A 274 14.43 2.69 -12.02
C TYR A 274 15.31 3.37 -10.96
N ASN A 275 16.47 3.84 -11.41
CA ASN A 275 17.30 4.76 -10.63
C ASN A 275 16.69 6.16 -10.72
N ALA A 276 16.30 6.71 -9.57
CA ALA A 276 15.53 7.95 -9.54
C ALA A 276 16.34 9.18 -9.99
N ASP A 277 17.65 9.24 -9.74
CA ASP A 277 18.49 10.36 -10.24
C ASP A 277 18.54 10.36 -11.76
N ARG A 278 18.75 9.19 -12.37
CA ARG A 278 18.78 9.06 -13.83
C ARG A 278 17.44 9.41 -14.47
N VAL A 279 16.33 9.07 -13.81
CA VAL A 279 14.99 9.51 -14.25
C VAL A 279 14.87 11.03 -14.19
N LEU A 280 15.32 11.69 -13.13
CA LEU A 280 15.29 13.14 -13.01
C LEU A 280 16.15 13.82 -14.09
N ASP A 281 17.33 13.29 -14.38
CA ASP A 281 18.20 13.82 -15.44
C ASP A 281 17.54 13.73 -16.81
N GLU A 282 16.90 12.59 -17.12
CA GLU A 282 16.12 12.42 -18.33
C GLU A 282 14.93 13.38 -18.43
N LEU A 283 14.22 13.61 -17.33
CA LEU A 283 13.12 14.57 -17.30
C LEU A 283 13.60 15.99 -17.56
N ARG A 284 14.75 16.41 -16.98
CA ARG A 284 15.33 17.75 -17.22
C ARG A 284 15.76 17.91 -18.68
N ARG A 285 16.36 16.86 -19.26
CA ARG A 285 16.84 16.87 -20.64
C ARG A 285 15.70 16.98 -21.65
N ARG A 286 14.62 16.22 -21.44
CA ARG A 286 13.48 16.13 -22.39
C ARG A 286 12.42 17.21 -22.16
N LEU A 287 12.28 17.69 -20.93
CA LEU A 287 11.32 18.72 -20.52
C LEU A 287 12.05 19.80 -19.69
N PRO A 288 12.85 20.67 -20.36
CA PRO A 288 13.58 21.76 -19.69
C PRO A 288 12.62 22.76 -19.02
N GLY A 289 13.04 23.33 -17.89
CA GLY A 289 12.20 24.20 -17.08
C GLY A 289 11.83 25.52 -17.75
N GLU A 290 12.66 26.00 -18.68
CA GLU A 290 12.49 27.26 -19.41
C GLU A 290 11.40 27.16 -20.50
N THR A 291 11.19 25.96 -21.05
CA THR A 291 10.34 25.75 -22.23
C THR A 291 9.11 24.91 -21.95
N ARG A 292 9.07 24.20 -20.82
CA ARG A 292 7.95 23.31 -20.50
C ARG A 292 6.75 24.03 -19.90
N PRO A 293 5.54 23.49 -20.11
CA PRO A 293 4.38 23.80 -19.27
C PRO A 293 4.65 23.40 -17.82
N GLY A 294 4.31 24.28 -16.87
CA GLY A 294 4.48 24.00 -15.44
C GLY A 294 5.85 24.36 -14.88
N ARG A 295 5.89 25.21 -13.84
CA ARG A 295 7.14 25.45 -13.08
C ARG A 295 7.64 24.18 -12.38
N TYR A 296 6.71 23.34 -11.95
CA TYR A 296 6.98 22.08 -11.25
C TYR A 296 6.54 20.89 -12.08
N LEU A 297 7.46 20.00 -12.42
CA LEU A 297 7.17 18.78 -13.18
C LEU A 297 7.21 17.57 -12.26
N LEU A 298 6.13 16.78 -12.24
CA LEU A 298 6.06 15.53 -11.53
C LEU A 298 5.75 14.38 -12.51
N ALA A 299 6.74 13.52 -12.74
CA ALA A 299 6.51 12.26 -13.43
C ALA A 299 5.86 11.23 -12.51
N VAL A 300 5.00 10.38 -13.07
CA VAL A 300 4.41 9.25 -12.35
C VAL A 300 4.75 7.95 -13.07
N ALA A 301 5.55 7.11 -12.40
CA ALA A 301 6.07 5.85 -12.91
C ALA A 301 5.19 4.68 -12.45
N GLY A 302 5.05 3.65 -13.28
CA GLY A 302 4.46 2.37 -12.90
C GLY A 302 5.47 1.40 -12.30
N ARG A 303 6.77 1.61 -12.52
CA ARG A 303 7.89 0.84 -11.94
C ARG A 303 8.33 1.37 -10.59
N ASP A 304 8.94 0.47 -9.83
CA ASP A 304 9.54 0.76 -8.54
C ASP A 304 10.78 1.66 -8.69
N LEU A 305 11.02 2.51 -7.69
CA LEU A 305 12.10 3.50 -7.69
C LEU A 305 13.09 3.23 -6.56
N PHE A 306 14.35 3.58 -6.77
CA PHE A 306 15.32 3.72 -5.68
C PHE A 306 16.18 4.98 -5.89
N GLY A 307 16.55 5.62 -4.79
CA GLY A 307 17.57 6.67 -4.73
C GLY A 307 18.91 6.15 -4.21
N PRO A 308 19.95 6.99 -4.15
CA PRO A 308 21.26 6.64 -3.61
C PRO A 308 21.16 6.06 -2.21
N LYS A 309 21.79 4.89 -1.99
CA LYS A 309 21.83 4.19 -0.69
C LYS A 309 20.47 3.79 -0.10
N THR A 310 19.40 3.81 -0.89
CA THR A 310 18.07 3.34 -0.47
C THR A 310 17.73 2.00 -1.11
N ARG A 311 16.90 1.19 -0.42
CA ARG A 311 16.32 -0.02 -1.03
C ARG A 311 15.22 0.33 -2.02
N PHE A 312 14.45 1.37 -1.72
CA PHE A 312 13.43 1.95 -2.57
C PHE A 312 13.03 3.32 -2.02
N VAL A 313 12.29 4.09 -2.83
CA VAL A 313 11.62 5.33 -2.44
C VAL A 313 10.23 5.39 -3.07
N PHE A 314 9.28 6.09 -2.45
CA PHE A 314 7.98 6.38 -3.07
C PHE A 314 8.06 7.50 -4.09
N SER A 315 8.93 8.49 -3.84
CA SER A 315 9.23 9.56 -4.79
C SER A 315 10.67 10.04 -4.64
N TRP A 316 11.13 10.76 -5.65
CA TRP A 316 12.41 11.44 -5.65
C TRP A 316 12.25 12.78 -6.37
N GLN A 317 12.75 13.86 -5.78
CA GLN A 317 12.49 15.21 -6.29
C GLN A 317 13.53 16.23 -5.83
N THR A 318 13.62 17.33 -6.55
CA THR A 318 14.32 18.54 -6.08
C THR A 318 13.59 19.15 -4.89
N GLY A 319 14.34 19.76 -3.96
CA GLY A 319 13.78 20.48 -2.81
C GLY A 319 13.79 21.99 -3.01
N GLY A 320 12.64 22.64 -2.84
CA GLY A 320 12.50 24.10 -2.91
C GLY A 320 12.84 24.73 -4.27
N GLY A 321 12.96 26.06 -4.28
CA GLY A 321 13.32 26.84 -5.47
C GLY A 321 12.13 27.32 -6.31
N ASN A 322 12.43 27.96 -7.45
CA ASN A 322 11.44 28.52 -8.38
C ASN A 322 10.95 27.53 -9.46
N LEU A 323 11.68 26.43 -9.62
CA LEU A 323 11.41 25.33 -10.53
C LEU A 323 11.69 24.02 -9.77
N GLY A 324 11.00 22.94 -10.13
CA GLY A 324 11.28 21.64 -9.55
C GLY A 324 10.95 20.49 -10.48
N VAL A 325 11.65 19.38 -10.30
CA VAL A 325 11.40 18.14 -11.03
C VAL A 325 11.38 16.99 -10.03
N GLY A 326 10.42 16.10 -10.19
CA GLY A 326 10.30 14.90 -9.39
C GLY A 326 9.68 13.74 -10.15
N VAL A 327 9.81 12.56 -9.56
CA VAL A 327 9.16 11.33 -9.98
C VAL A 327 8.54 10.64 -8.77
N THR A 328 7.31 10.14 -8.92
CA THR A 328 6.62 9.30 -7.94
C THR A 328 6.35 7.93 -8.55
N SER A 329 6.52 6.86 -7.76
CA SER A 329 6.17 5.50 -8.15
C SER A 329 4.78 5.12 -7.68
N ALA A 330 3.94 4.60 -8.58
CA ALA A 330 2.69 3.93 -8.23
C ALA A 330 2.88 2.44 -7.88
N TYR A 331 4.05 1.85 -8.17
CA TYR A 331 4.29 0.40 -8.09
C TYR A 331 3.94 -0.19 -6.73
N ARG A 332 4.45 0.43 -5.65
CA ARG A 332 4.27 -0.06 -4.28
C ARG A 332 2.90 0.27 -3.71
N PHE A 333 2.19 1.24 -4.29
CA PHE A 333 0.84 1.58 -3.87
C PHE A 333 -0.20 0.61 -4.41
N ALA A 334 0.04 0.02 -5.59
CA ALA A 334 -0.78 -1.03 -6.15
C ALA A 334 -0.45 -2.42 -5.59
N ALA A 335 0.77 -2.60 -5.10
CA ALA A 335 1.15 -3.81 -4.39
C ALA A 335 0.36 -3.92 -3.07
N LEU A 336 0.03 -5.14 -2.66
CA LEU A 336 -0.48 -5.44 -1.31
C LEU A 336 -1.87 -4.87 -0.99
N LEU A 337 -2.81 -4.95 -1.94
CA LEU A 337 -4.21 -4.77 -1.65
C LEU A 337 -4.93 -6.10 -1.90
N ASP A 338 -5.76 -6.52 -0.96
CA ASP A 338 -6.72 -7.60 -1.16
C ASP A 338 -7.99 -7.02 -1.79
N ASP A 339 -8.80 -7.85 -2.46
CA ASP A 339 -9.96 -7.35 -3.22
C ASP A 339 -10.97 -6.63 -2.32
N PHE A 340 -11.12 -7.09 -1.07
CA PHE A 340 -11.98 -6.47 -0.08
C PHE A 340 -11.49 -5.10 0.42
N TYR A 341 -10.29 -4.66 0.04
CA TYR A 341 -9.66 -3.38 0.44
C TYR A 341 -9.88 -2.24 -0.57
N GLU A 342 -10.85 -2.34 -1.47
CA GLU A 342 -11.22 -1.25 -2.39
C GLU A 342 -10.07 -0.76 -3.27
N LYS A 343 -9.37 -1.72 -3.90
CA LYS A 343 -8.09 -1.51 -4.61
C LYS A 343 -8.02 -0.23 -5.44
N PRO A 344 -8.99 0.06 -6.34
CA PRO A 344 -8.86 1.22 -7.22
C PRO A 344 -8.91 2.56 -6.44
N ALA A 345 -9.76 2.63 -5.42
CA ALA A 345 -9.92 3.84 -4.62
C ALA A 345 -8.71 4.05 -3.69
N VAL A 346 -8.23 2.98 -3.05
CA VAL A 346 -7.04 3.05 -2.19
C VAL A 346 -5.78 3.36 -3.00
N LEU A 347 -5.57 2.72 -4.16
CA LEU A 347 -4.47 3.05 -5.07
C LEU A 347 -4.44 4.55 -5.39
N MET A 348 -5.59 5.10 -5.83
CA MET A 348 -5.69 6.51 -6.16
C MET A 348 -5.45 7.41 -4.95
N ARG A 349 -5.98 7.08 -3.78
CA ARG A 349 -5.71 7.80 -2.52
C ARG A 349 -4.22 7.85 -2.21
N ARG A 350 -3.51 6.72 -2.30
CA ARG A 350 -2.06 6.63 -2.06
C ARG A 350 -1.27 7.48 -3.07
N VAL A 351 -1.61 7.41 -4.36
CA VAL A 351 -0.97 8.24 -5.40
C VAL A 351 -1.21 9.73 -5.15
N ILE A 352 -2.43 10.14 -4.75
CA ILE A 352 -2.75 11.53 -4.41
C ILE A 352 -1.92 12.02 -3.22
N ILE A 353 -1.89 11.24 -2.12
CA ILE A 353 -1.09 11.56 -0.93
C ILE A 353 0.38 11.75 -1.30
N GLN A 354 0.94 10.84 -2.10
CA GLN A 354 2.33 10.94 -2.49
C GLN A 354 2.58 12.12 -3.43
N ALA A 355 1.68 12.40 -4.38
CA ALA A 355 1.79 13.56 -5.25
C ALA A 355 1.77 14.88 -4.44
N LEU A 356 0.90 14.99 -3.43
CA LEU A 356 0.89 16.11 -2.48
C LEU A 356 2.24 16.22 -1.77
N SER A 357 2.75 15.12 -1.20
CA SER A 357 4.05 15.10 -0.51
C SER A 357 5.20 15.55 -1.41
N THR A 358 5.27 15.02 -2.63
CA THR A 358 6.35 15.31 -3.59
C THR A 358 6.29 16.76 -4.05
N THR A 359 5.10 17.27 -4.37
CA THR A 359 4.92 18.67 -4.80
C THR A 359 5.16 19.67 -3.68
N ALA A 360 4.76 19.35 -2.44
CA ALA A 360 5.09 20.15 -1.26
C ALA A 360 6.62 20.33 -1.11
N SER A 361 7.38 19.24 -1.23
CA SER A 361 8.84 19.26 -1.17
C SER A 361 9.45 20.16 -2.25
N MET A 362 8.93 20.10 -3.49
CA MET A 362 9.39 20.96 -4.58
C MET A 362 9.02 22.43 -4.36
N LEU A 363 7.85 22.69 -3.75
CA LEU A 363 7.39 24.03 -3.39
C LEU A 363 8.16 24.63 -2.20
N GLY A 364 8.95 23.82 -1.48
CA GLY A 364 9.72 24.26 -0.31
C GLY A 364 8.93 24.22 1.01
N VAL A 365 7.86 23.43 1.07
CA VAL A 365 7.10 23.21 2.30
C VAL A 365 7.93 22.35 3.26
N ASN A 366 8.09 22.84 4.49
CA ASN A 366 8.71 22.11 5.58
C ASN A 366 7.79 21.01 6.08
N ARG A 367 8.39 19.86 6.42
CA ARG A 367 7.64 18.68 6.82
C ARG A 367 7.00 18.88 8.20
N PRO A 368 5.70 18.65 8.36
CA PRO A 368 5.02 18.72 9.64
C PRO A 368 5.31 17.50 10.50
N THR A 369 5.08 17.64 11.81
CA THR A 369 5.16 16.54 12.78
C THR A 369 3.87 15.72 12.87
N ASN A 370 2.73 16.27 12.42
CA ASN A 370 1.46 15.53 12.39
C ASN A 370 1.55 14.38 11.37
N PRO A 371 1.49 13.10 11.81
CA PRO A 371 1.66 11.95 10.93
C PRO A 371 0.51 11.78 9.93
N GLU A 372 -0.66 12.36 10.20
CA GLU A 372 -1.79 12.32 9.27
C GLU A 372 -1.66 13.33 8.13
N CYS A 373 -0.68 14.23 8.19
CA CYS A 373 -0.48 15.22 7.14
C CYS A 373 0.18 14.58 5.90
N PRO A 374 -0.27 14.86 4.66
CA PRO A 374 0.25 14.22 3.45
C PRO A 374 1.75 14.44 3.27
N THR A 375 2.27 15.57 3.75
CA THR A 375 3.66 16.02 3.62
C THR A 375 4.58 15.52 4.74
N ALA A 376 4.05 14.84 5.77
CA ALA A 376 4.86 14.21 6.82
C ALA A 376 5.85 13.20 6.22
N PHE A 377 6.98 12.94 6.85
CA PHE A 377 7.93 11.93 6.36
C PHE A 377 7.53 10.53 6.87
N PRO A 378 7.23 9.55 6.00
CA PRO A 378 6.99 8.18 6.43
C PRO A 378 8.31 7.40 6.43
N MET A 379 8.64 6.77 7.57
CA MET A 379 9.78 5.85 7.67
C MET A 379 9.48 4.48 7.06
N ASP A 380 8.21 4.07 7.10
CA ASP A 380 7.74 2.82 6.51
C ASP A 380 6.36 2.99 5.84
N PHE A 381 5.85 1.87 5.32
CA PHE A 381 4.56 1.87 4.65
C PHE A 381 3.38 2.06 5.60
N ARG A 382 3.50 1.63 6.86
CA ARG A 382 2.44 1.78 7.86
C ARG A 382 2.28 3.25 8.25
N GLU A 383 3.38 3.97 8.43
CA GLU A 383 3.35 5.41 8.64
C GLU A 383 2.78 6.16 7.43
N PHE A 384 3.04 5.68 6.21
CA PHE A 384 2.38 6.22 5.02
C PHE A 384 0.85 6.05 5.09
N GLN A 385 0.33 4.92 5.57
CA GLN A 385 -1.11 4.64 5.70
C GLN A 385 -1.81 5.51 6.76
N LEU A 386 -1.06 6.16 7.66
CA LEU A 386 -1.60 7.15 8.60
C LEU A 386 -1.99 8.46 7.91
N LYS A 387 -1.38 8.76 6.76
CA LYS A 387 -1.58 10.03 6.06
C LYS A 387 -2.97 10.15 5.45
N ARG A 388 -3.48 11.38 5.43
CA ARG A 388 -4.70 11.79 4.73
C ARG A 388 -4.35 12.55 3.45
N PRO A 389 -5.21 12.53 2.41
CA PRO A 389 -5.04 13.33 1.20
C PRO A 389 -5.38 14.82 1.42
N ARG A 390 -5.43 15.31 2.67
CA ARG A 390 -5.81 16.69 3.03
C ARG A 390 -4.65 17.39 3.73
N LEU A 391 -4.30 18.60 3.27
CA LEU A 391 -3.31 19.44 3.93
C LEU A 391 -3.70 19.70 5.39
N CYS A 392 -2.75 19.53 6.31
CA CYS A 392 -2.93 19.93 7.71
C CYS A 392 -2.77 21.46 7.85
N ALA A 393 -3.10 22.01 9.03
CA ALA A 393 -3.05 23.45 9.28
C ALA A 393 -1.68 24.08 8.94
N SER A 394 -0.58 23.41 9.30
CA SER A 394 0.78 23.89 8.98
C SER A 394 1.05 23.92 7.48
N ASP A 395 0.63 22.91 6.72
CA ASP A 395 0.76 22.91 5.25
C ASP A 395 -0.07 24.02 4.59
N VAL A 396 -1.28 24.26 5.11
CA VAL A 396 -2.18 25.33 4.64
C VAL A 396 -1.53 26.70 4.85
N GLU A 397 -0.96 26.94 6.03
CA GLU A 397 -0.26 28.19 6.35
C GLU A 397 0.95 28.41 5.42
N GLN A 398 1.78 27.38 5.25
CA GLN A 398 2.95 27.42 4.38
C GLN A 398 2.58 27.63 2.90
N ARG A 399 1.55 26.93 2.41
CA ARG A 399 0.98 27.16 1.08
C ARG A 399 0.58 28.63 0.92
N ASP A 400 -0.19 29.18 1.86
CA ASP A 400 -0.69 30.54 1.75
C ASP A 400 0.45 31.58 1.77
N ALA A 401 1.53 31.32 2.52
CA ALA A 401 2.75 32.13 2.48
C ALA A 401 3.46 32.07 1.11
N ILE A 402 3.54 30.89 0.50
CA ILE A 402 4.09 30.71 -0.86
C ILE A 402 3.23 31.47 -1.88
N LEU A 403 1.91 31.41 -1.76
CA LEU A 403 1.00 32.08 -2.69
C LEU A 403 1.05 33.60 -2.56
N ARG A 404 1.24 34.15 -1.36
CA ARG A 404 1.44 35.60 -1.17
C ARG A 404 2.70 36.11 -1.87
N THR A 405 3.77 35.32 -1.87
CA THR A 405 5.07 35.74 -2.40
C THR A 405 5.22 35.46 -3.90
N ARG A 406 4.63 34.35 -4.37
CA ARG A 406 4.90 33.80 -5.71
C ARG A 406 3.63 33.43 -6.50
N GLY A 407 2.44 33.56 -5.90
CA GLY A 407 1.18 33.13 -6.51
C GLY A 407 0.72 34.00 -7.67
N GLY A 408 1.20 35.23 -7.80
CA GLY A 408 0.80 36.14 -8.88
C GLY A 408 -0.72 36.40 -8.90
N ALA A 409 -1.27 36.63 -10.10
CA ALA A 409 -2.70 36.87 -10.30
C ALA A 409 -3.54 35.68 -9.79
N ALA A 410 -4.72 35.99 -9.25
CA ALA A 410 -5.62 35.01 -8.66
C ALA A 410 -7.00 35.09 -9.32
N ARG A 411 -7.58 33.94 -9.64
CA ARG A 411 -8.91 33.82 -10.26
C ARG A 411 -9.74 32.77 -9.51
N PRO A 412 -11.06 32.93 -9.40
CA PRO A 412 -11.90 31.90 -8.79
C PRO A 412 -11.82 30.58 -9.56
N PHE A 413 -11.97 29.45 -8.88
CA PHE A 413 -12.05 28.14 -9.54
C PHE A 413 -13.24 28.02 -10.50
N GLY A 414 -14.36 28.67 -10.18
CA GLY A 414 -15.60 28.56 -10.93
C GLY A 414 -16.34 27.23 -10.71
N ASP A 415 -17.57 27.16 -11.21
CA ASP A 415 -18.49 26.05 -10.89
C ASP A 415 -18.08 24.72 -11.52
N ALA A 416 -17.61 24.75 -12.77
CA ALA A 416 -17.22 23.53 -13.48
C ALA A 416 -16.09 22.80 -12.75
N ARG A 417 -15.04 23.54 -12.37
CA ARG A 417 -13.91 22.96 -11.65
C ARG A 417 -14.26 22.57 -10.22
N SER A 418 -15.13 23.33 -9.55
CA SER A 418 -15.64 22.96 -8.22
C SER A 418 -16.38 21.61 -8.23
N ARG A 419 -17.20 21.33 -9.25
CA ARG A 419 -17.86 20.02 -9.40
C ARG A 419 -16.88 18.86 -9.61
N GLU A 420 -15.77 19.09 -10.32
CA GLU A 420 -14.73 18.08 -10.47
C GLU A 420 -14.01 17.79 -9.15
N ILE A 421 -13.72 18.85 -8.38
CA ILE A 421 -13.16 18.72 -7.02
C ILE A 421 -14.11 17.91 -6.14
N ASP A 422 -15.41 18.21 -6.16
CA ASP A 422 -16.42 17.46 -5.40
C ASP A 422 -16.41 15.97 -5.74
N ARG A 423 -16.36 15.63 -7.04
CA ARG A 423 -16.28 14.24 -7.49
C ARG A 423 -15.04 13.54 -6.95
N VAL A 424 -13.87 14.18 -7.04
CA VAL A 424 -12.59 13.61 -6.58
C VAL A 424 -12.56 13.45 -5.06
N TYR A 425 -13.11 14.42 -4.32
CA TYR A 425 -13.23 14.34 -2.87
C TYR A 425 -14.12 13.17 -2.43
N ARG A 426 -15.30 13.03 -3.04
CA ARG A 426 -16.20 11.91 -2.73
C ARG A 426 -15.58 10.54 -3.07
N ALA A 427 -14.73 10.48 -4.09
CA ALA A 427 -14.09 9.24 -4.50
C ALA A 427 -12.91 8.83 -3.59
N TYR A 428 -12.11 9.79 -3.10
CA TYR A 428 -10.79 9.47 -2.51
C TYR A 428 -10.51 10.10 -1.13
N TYR A 429 -11.31 11.05 -0.67
CA TYR A 429 -11.11 11.80 0.59
C TYR A 429 -11.98 11.29 1.74
N LEU A 430 -12.25 9.98 1.76
CA LEU A 430 -12.98 9.32 2.83
C LEU A 430 -12.11 9.20 4.08
N ASP A 431 -12.67 9.45 5.26
CA ASP A 431 -11.94 9.53 6.53
C ASP A 431 -12.76 8.94 7.70
#